data_AF-A0A5S3SLK0-F1
#
_entry.id   AF-A0A5S3SLK0-F1
#
_cell.length_a   1.000
_cell.length_b   1.000
_cell.length_c   1.000
_cell.angle_alpha   90.00
_cell.angle_beta   90.00
_cell.angle_gamma   90.00
#
_symmetry.space_group_name_H-M   'P 1'
#
loop_
_entity.id
_entity.type
_entity.pdbx_description
1 polymer ?
#
loop_
_entity_poly.entity_id
_entity_poly.type
_entity_poly.pdbx_seq_one_letter_code
_entity_poly.pdbx_strand_id
1 'polypeptide(L)'
;MNQCYSSGDFNKYFNENMKQLGLPVPSTLFDTYQTAVATAATMTGTLASLGSGATVAEMIGATVALEKLAVAATLSASFYTGAIIGSIAVASGRSLGCGSRISDLFVFMRQNNLDFEGAPIFYAKNPQILDSKNLSRGVFGARAKISPSNFGYV
;
A
#
# COMPACT_ATOMS: atom_id res chain seq x y z
N MET A 1 -23.16 10.49 17.78
CA MET A 1 -21.92 11.12 17.29
C MET A 1 -20.79 10.11 17.44
N ASN A 2 -20.53 9.32 16.39
CA ASN A 2 -19.59 8.19 16.45
C ASN A 2 -18.15 8.70 16.48
N GLN A 3 -17.53 8.56 17.65
CA GLN A 3 -16.14 8.86 17.91
C GLN A 3 -15.23 7.94 17.11
N CYS A 4 -14.64 8.44 16.03
CA CYS A 4 -13.65 7.69 15.26
C CYS A 4 -12.44 8.55 14.86
N TYR A 5 -12.09 9.56 15.67
CA TYR A 5 -10.86 10.32 15.47
C TYR A 5 -9.95 10.18 16.69
N SER A 6 -8.82 9.49 16.52
CA SER A 6 -7.70 9.50 17.46
C SER A 6 -6.46 9.88 16.64
N SER A 7 -6.22 11.18 16.53
CA SER A 7 -5.00 11.74 15.96
C SER A 7 -3.81 11.20 16.77
N GLY A 8 -3.09 10.25 16.18
CA GLY A 8 -1.96 9.57 16.81
C GLY A 8 -1.83 8.10 16.43
N ASP A 9 -2.92 7.46 15.97
CA ASP A 9 -2.92 6.02 15.70
C ASP A 9 -2.61 5.64 14.24
N PHE A 10 -2.26 6.59 13.36
CA PHE A 10 -1.98 6.30 11.94
C PHE A 10 -0.90 5.23 11.78
N ASN A 11 0.26 5.43 12.42
CA ASN A 11 1.38 4.50 12.40
C ASN A 11 0.92 3.10 12.84
N LYS A 12 0.19 3.04 13.95
CA LYS A 12 -0.33 1.80 14.51
C LYS A 12 -1.24 1.08 13.51
N TYR A 13 -2.24 1.76 12.95
CA TYR A 13 -3.18 1.15 12.02
C TYR A 13 -2.54 0.77 10.68
N PHE A 14 -1.56 1.55 10.21
CA PHE A 14 -0.79 1.21 9.02
C PHE A 14 0.01 -0.08 9.23
N ASN A 15 0.77 -0.15 10.34
CA ASN A 15 1.57 -1.33 10.68
C ASN A 15 0.69 -2.55 10.95
N GLU A 16 -0.45 -2.39 11.63
CA GLU A 16 -1.43 -3.47 11.82
C GLU A 16 -1.94 -4.00 10.47
N ASN A 17 -2.31 -3.12 9.54
CA ASN A 17 -2.83 -3.52 8.24
C ASN A 17 -1.79 -4.31 7.44
N MET A 18 -0.57 -3.78 7.33
CA MET A 18 0.54 -4.41 6.62
C MET A 18 0.95 -5.75 7.25
N LYS A 19 0.99 -5.83 8.59
CA LYS A 19 1.28 -7.08 9.31
C LYS A 19 0.21 -8.14 9.04
N GLN A 20 -1.07 -7.77 9.05
CA GLN A 20 -2.16 -8.69 8.72
C GLN A 20 -2.12 -9.16 7.26
N LEU A 21 -1.56 -8.35 6.36
CA LEU A 21 -1.30 -8.69 4.97
C LEU A 21 -0.05 -9.57 4.79
N GLY A 22 0.71 -9.84 5.86
CA GLY A 22 1.94 -10.62 5.83
C GLY A 22 3.10 -9.89 5.14
N LEU A 23 3.06 -8.55 5.14
CA LEU A 23 4.04 -7.71 4.46
C LEU A 23 5.04 -7.09 5.43
N PRO A 24 6.32 -7.03 5.06
CA PRO A 24 7.29 -6.26 5.81
C PRO A 24 6.96 -4.78 5.72
N VAL A 25 7.29 -4.03 6.77
CA VAL A 25 7.20 -2.56 6.80
C VAL A 25 8.55 -2.00 7.21
N PRO A 26 9.18 -1.15 6.40
CA PRO A 26 10.35 -0.40 6.85
C PRO A 26 9.97 0.58 7.95
N SER A 27 10.81 0.68 8.98
CA SER A 27 10.67 1.73 9.98
C SER A 27 10.84 3.12 9.36
N THR A 28 10.21 4.15 9.92
CA THR A 28 10.38 5.58 9.59
C THR A 28 9.74 6.10 8.30
N LEU A 29 9.63 5.28 7.24
CA LEU A 29 9.03 5.75 5.97
C LEU A 29 7.52 5.97 6.05
N PHE A 30 6.85 5.24 6.95
CA PHE A 30 5.39 5.23 7.07
C PHE A 30 4.93 5.64 8.47
N ASP A 31 5.78 6.38 9.19
CA ASP A 31 5.49 6.74 10.58
C ASP A 31 4.42 7.82 10.73
N THR A 32 4.31 8.72 9.74
CA THR A 32 3.27 9.73 9.69
C THR A 32 2.51 9.62 8.39
N TYR A 33 1.30 10.16 8.38
CA TYR A 33 0.46 10.19 7.18
C TYR A 33 1.18 10.89 6.02
N GLN A 34 1.84 12.02 6.30
CA GLN A 34 2.51 12.84 5.31
C GLN A 34 3.72 12.12 4.69
N THR A 35 4.58 11.48 5.51
CA THR A 35 5.71 10.72 4.97
C THR A 35 5.26 9.47 4.22
N ALA A 36 4.20 8.81 4.69
CA ALA A 36 3.63 7.66 4.02
C ALA A 36 3.08 8.02 2.62
N VAL A 37 2.32 9.11 2.51
CA VAL A 37 1.78 9.61 1.23
C VAL A 37 2.91 10.04 0.29
N ALA A 38 3.90 10.78 0.77
CA ALA A 38 5.04 11.20 -0.04
C ALA A 38 5.86 10.01 -0.56
N THR A 39 6.07 9.00 0.28
CA THR A 39 6.75 7.75 -0.11
C THR A 39 5.91 7.00 -1.16
N ALA A 40 4.60 6.88 -0.95
CA ALA A 40 3.70 6.23 -1.90
C ALA A 40 3.69 6.95 -3.26
N ALA A 41 3.69 8.28 -3.29
CA ALA A 41 3.76 9.07 -4.53
C ALA A 41 5.08 8.83 -5.28
N THR A 42 6.19 8.69 -4.54
CA THR A 42 7.48 8.33 -5.14
C THR A 42 7.40 6.94 -5.78
N MET A 43 6.80 5.97 -5.07
CA MET A 43 6.64 4.60 -5.55
C MET A 43 5.70 4.48 -6.77
N THR A 44 4.63 5.29 -6.84
CA THR A 44 3.76 5.31 -8.02
C THR A 44 4.46 5.94 -9.21
N GLY A 45 5.23 7.00 -9.00
CA GLY A 45 6.05 7.63 -10.04
C GLY A 45 7.11 6.68 -10.61
N THR A 46 7.85 5.97 -9.76
CA THR A 46 8.85 4.97 -10.21
C THR A 46 8.19 3.75 -10.86
N LEU A 47 7.03 3.32 -10.36
CA LEU A 47 6.27 2.25 -10.99
C LEU A 47 5.79 2.64 -12.40
N ALA A 48 5.37 3.90 -12.60
CA ALA A 48 4.98 4.40 -13.91
C ALA A 48 6.15 4.40 -14.91
N SER A 49 7.38 4.59 -14.44
CA SER A 49 8.57 4.55 -15.31
C SER A 49 9.10 3.14 -15.57
N LEU A 50 9.02 2.23 -14.58
CA LEU A 50 9.56 0.87 -14.67
C LEU A 50 8.56 -0.16 -15.18
N GLY A 51 7.27 0.14 -15.09
CA GLY A 51 6.17 -0.75 -15.48
C GLY A 51 5.75 -1.74 -14.41
N SER A 52 4.60 -2.38 -14.63
CA SER A 52 3.90 -3.22 -13.63
C SER A 52 4.65 -4.49 -13.22
N GLY A 53 5.60 -4.95 -14.04
CA GLY A 53 6.43 -6.14 -13.81
C GLY A 53 7.70 -5.89 -13.00
N ALA A 54 7.99 -4.63 -12.66
CA ALA A 54 9.16 -4.28 -11.87
C ALA A 54 9.09 -4.86 -10.45
N THR A 55 10.25 -5.04 -9.84
CA THR A 55 10.47 -5.45 -8.46
C THR A 55 10.72 -4.24 -7.57
N VAL A 56 10.52 -4.40 -6.26
CA VAL A 56 10.92 -3.36 -5.29
C VAL A 56 12.43 -3.13 -5.34
N ALA A 57 13.25 -4.15 -5.64
CA ALA A 57 14.69 -3.98 -5.86
C ALA A 57 15.00 -2.97 -6.97
N GLU A 58 14.26 -3.03 -8.08
CA GLU A 58 14.42 -2.09 -9.19
C GLU A 58 13.93 -0.68 -8.82
N MET A 59 12.93 -0.56 -7.93
CA MET A 59 12.53 0.74 -7.37
C MET A 59 13.58 1.34 -6.43
N ILE A 60 14.31 0.52 -5.66
CA ILE A 60 15.35 0.99 -4.72
C ILE A 60 16.45 1.76 -5.45
N GLY A 61 16.81 1.33 -6.66
CA GLY A 61 17.82 2.01 -7.48
C GLY A 61 17.42 3.40 -7.98
N ALA A 62 16.13 3.76 -7.88
CA ALA A 62 15.62 5.02 -8.40
C ALA A 62 15.75 6.19 -7.41
N THR A 63 15.70 5.94 -6.09
CA THR A 63 15.82 7.02 -5.08
C THR A 63 16.39 6.52 -3.73
N VAL A 64 17.12 7.39 -3.03
CA VAL A 64 17.70 7.11 -1.69
C VAL A 64 16.63 6.82 -0.63
N ALA A 65 15.44 7.42 -0.76
CA ALA A 65 14.33 7.16 0.18
C ALA A 65 13.84 5.71 0.13
N LEU A 66 13.97 5.06 -1.03
CA LEU A 66 13.49 3.70 -1.24
C LEU A 66 14.48 2.65 -0.75
N GLU A 67 15.74 2.97 -0.42
CA GLU A 67 16.72 2.00 0.12
C GLU A 67 16.22 1.24 1.36
N LYS A 68 15.39 1.89 2.19
CA LYS A 68 14.77 1.25 3.35
C LYS A 68 13.76 0.16 2.97
N LEU A 69 13.33 0.10 1.72
CA LEU A 69 12.49 -0.96 1.15
C LEU A 69 13.26 -2.22 0.79
N ALA A 70 14.56 -2.32 1.11
CA ALA A 70 15.34 -3.55 0.92
C ALA A 70 14.65 -4.80 1.51
N VAL A 71 13.92 -4.64 2.62
CA VAL A 71 13.12 -5.72 3.24
C VAL A 71 12.00 -6.27 2.35
N ALA A 72 11.55 -5.47 1.38
CA ALA A 72 10.51 -5.80 0.41
C ALA A 72 11.08 -6.03 -1.00
N ALA A 73 12.40 -6.00 -1.19
CA ALA A 73 13.07 -6.02 -2.50
C ALA A 73 12.64 -7.16 -3.43
N THR A 74 12.30 -8.32 -2.87
CA THR A 74 11.88 -9.52 -3.61
C THR A 74 10.42 -9.51 -4.04
N LEU A 75 9.63 -8.52 -3.58
CA LEU A 75 8.23 -8.37 -3.95
C LEU A 75 8.11 -7.60 -5.27
N SER A 76 7.04 -7.83 -6.00
CA SER A 76 6.71 -6.97 -7.14
C SER A 76 6.37 -5.56 -6.67
N ALA A 77 6.84 -4.58 -7.44
CA ALA A 77 6.67 -3.16 -7.18
C ALA A 77 5.19 -2.77 -7.17
N SER A 78 4.44 -3.16 -8.20
CA SER A 78 3.00 -2.89 -8.32
C SER A 78 2.21 -3.42 -7.12
N PHE A 79 2.52 -4.65 -6.69
CA PHE A 79 1.88 -5.28 -5.54
C PHE A 79 2.17 -4.51 -4.25
N TYR A 80 3.44 -4.23 -3.98
CA TYR A 80 3.84 -3.63 -2.72
C TYR A 80 3.43 -2.15 -2.63
N THR A 81 3.51 -1.41 -3.74
CA THR A 81 2.98 -0.05 -3.87
C THR A 81 1.47 -0.01 -3.64
N GLY A 82 0.71 -0.89 -4.27
CA GLY A 82 -0.75 -0.98 -4.08
C GLY A 82 -1.14 -1.33 -2.63
N ALA A 83 -0.37 -2.22 -1.99
CA ALA A 83 -0.57 -2.57 -0.59
C ALA A 83 -0.28 -1.41 0.37
N ILE A 84 0.76 -0.61 0.11
CA ILE A 84 1.06 0.61 0.87
C ILE A 84 -0.09 1.60 0.73
N ILE A 85 -0.49 1.95 -0.50
CA ILE A 85 -1.55 2.93 -0.75
C ILE A 85 -2.85 2.50 -0.06
N GLY A 86 -3.23 1.24 -0.18
CA GLY A 86 -4.42 0.70 0.49
C GLY A 86 -4.29 0.72 2.01
N SER A 87 -3.10 0.43 2.55
CA SER A 87 -2.85 0.51 4.00
C SER A 87 -2.86 1.94 4.53
N ILE A 88 -2.39 2.93 3.75
CA ILE A 88 -2.54 4.34 4.07
C ILE A 88 -4.03 4.70 4.11
N ALA A 89 -4.81 4.27 3.12
CA ALA A 89 -6.25 4.52 3.09
C ALA A 89 -6.99 3.87 4.27
N VAL A 90 -6.61 2.65 4.69
CA VAL A 90 -7.14 1.98 5.89
C VAL A 90 -6.77 2.74 7.17
N ALA A 91 -5.49 3.08 7.32
CA ALA A 91 -5.01 3.80 8.48
C ALA A 91 -5.66 5.19 8.59
N SER A 92 -5.71 5.95 7.50
CA SER A 92 -6.40 7.23 7.43
C SER A 92 -7.90 7.09 7.66
N GLY A 93 -8.57 6.08 7.08
CA GLY A 93 -10.00 5.85 7.32
C GLY A 93 -10.33 5.49 8.77
N ARG A 94 -9.43 4.80 9.48
CA ARG A 94 -9.56 4.46 10.91
C ARG A 94 -9.12 5.58 11.85
N SER A 95 -8.14 6.40 11.45
CA SER A 95 -7.67 7.55 12.22
C SER A 95 -8.53 8.80 12.02
N LEU A 96 -9.12 8.96 10.84
CA LEU A 96 -9.95 10.11 10.42
C LEU A 96 -11.46 9.83 10.47
N GLY A 97 -11.87 8.57 10.45
CA GLY A 97 -13.06 8.15 11.20
C GLY A 97 -14.28 7.58 10.49
N CYS A 98 -14.16 6.81 9.39
CA CYS A 98 -15.33 6.10 8.83
C CYS A 98 -15.03 4.80 8.05
N GLY A 99 -13.87 4.17 8.27
CA GLY A 99 -13.49 3.00 7.46
C GLY A 99 -13.26 3.37 6.00
N SER A 100 -12.68 2.44 5.23
CA SER A 100 -12.18 2.75 3.88
C SER A 100 -12.93 1.89 2.89
N ARG A 101 -13.97 2.44 2.27
CA ARG A 101 -14.59 1.79 1.11
C ARG A 101 -13.64 1.93 -0.09
N ILE A 102 -13.81 1.05 -1.08
CA ILE A 102 -13.02 1.13 -2.30
C ILE A 102 -13.25 2.46 -3.06
N SER A 103 -14.45 3.05 -2.92
CA SER A 103 -14.75 4.40 -3.43
C SER A 103 -13.89 5.47 -2.76
N ASP A 104 -13.73 5.37 -1.44
CA ASP A 104 -12.97 6.34 -0.65
C ASP A 104 -11.48 6.21 -0.96
N LEU A 105 -11.01 4.99 -1.25
CA LEU A 105 -9.67 4.74 -1.74
C LEU A 105 -9.41 5.46 -3.06
N PHE A 106 -10.27 5.33 -4.08
CA PHE A 106 -10.03 6.00 -5.37
C PHE A 106 -10.09 7.52 -5.27
N VAL A 107 -10.96 8.06 -4.41
CA VAL A 107 -10.98 9.49 -4.11
C VAL A 107 -9.66 9.91 -3.43
N PHE A 108 -9.22 9.15 -2.42
CA PHE A 108 -7.94 9.37 -1.74
C PHE A 108 -6.76 9.34 -2.72
N MET A 109 -6.72 8.36 -3.62
CA MET A 109 -5.65 8.23 -4.62
C MET A 109 -5.61 9.44 -5.54
N ARG A 110 -6.75 9.89 -6.07
CA ARG A 110 -6.82 11.09 -6.90
C ARG A 110 -6.41 12.36 -6.16
N GLN A 111 -6.87 12.54 -4.92
CA GLN A 111 -6.55 13.71 -4.12
C GLN A 111 -5.05 13.81 -3.78
N ASN A 112 -4.38 12.67 -3.65
CA ASN A 112 -2.96 12.61 -3.27
C ASN A 112 -2.03 12.27 -4.44
N ASN A 113 -2.53 12.26 -5.69
CA ASN A 113 -1.77 11.88 -6.90
C ASN A 113 -1.09 10.49 -6.80
N LEU A 114 -1.77 9.53 -6.19
CA LEU A 114 -1.30 8.14 -6.01
C LEU A 114 -1.87 7.19 -7.06
N ASP A 115 -2.46 7.70 -8.13
CA ASP A 115 -2.99 6.87 -9.20
C ASP A 115 -1.85 6.12 -9.92
N PHE A 116 -2.11 4.88 -10.30
CA PHE A 116 -1.20 4.06 -11.08
C PHE A 116 -2.01 3.20 -12.04
N GLU A 117 -1.40 2.85 -13.17
CA GLU A 117 -2.07 2.07 -14.21
C GLU A 117 -2.71 0.82 -13.60
N GLY A 118 -3.95 0.52 -13.98
CA GLY A 118 -4.66 -0.69 -13.52
C GLY A 118 -4.96 -0.78 -12.01
N ALA A 119 -4.83 0.30 -11.24
CA ALA A 119 -5.27 0.37 -9.84
C ALA A 119 -6.71 -0.17 -9.62
N PRO A 120 -7.71 0.14 -10.48
CA PRO A 120 -9.06 -0.42 -10.32
C PRO A 120 -9.12 -1.95 -10.34
N ILE A 121 -8.41 -2.56 -11.28
CA ILE A 121 -8.33 -4.02 -11.43
C ILE A 121 -7.58 -4.61 -10.25
N PHE A 122 -6.48 -3.98 -9.84
CA PHE A 122 -5.68 -4.41 -8.69
C PHE A 122 -6.51 -4.49 -7.41
N TYR A 123 -7.24 -3.43 -7.05
CA TYR A 123 -8.05 -3.41 -5.82
C TYR A 123 -9.30 -4.28 -5.92
N ALA A 124 -9.87 -4.47 -7.12
CA ALA A 124 -10.95 -5.43 -7.33
C ALA A 124 -10.49 -6.89 -7.14
N LYS A 125 -9.27 -7.23 -7.59
CA LYS A 125 -8.66 -8.56 -7.37
C LYS A 125 -8.15 -8.75 -5.93
N ASN A 126 -7.97 -7.66 -5.18
CA ASN A 126 -7.38 -7.66 -3.84
C ASN A 126 -8.21 -6.91 -2.78
N PRO A 127 -9.50 -7.26 -2.59
CA PRO A 127 -10.36 -6.58 -1.63
C PRO A 127 -9.86 -6.71 -0.19
N GLN A 128 -9.11 -7.77 0.11
CA GLN A 128 -8.51 -8.01 1.42
C GLN A 128 -7.50 -6.94 1.86
N ILE A 129 -7.04 -6.05 0.98
CA ILE A 129 -6.19 -4.91 1.39
C ILE A 129 -6.99 -3.93 2.25
N LEU A 130 -8.24 -3.68 1.86
CA LEU A 130 -9.14 -2.74 2.52
C LEU A 130 -10.03 -3.40 3.56
N ASP A 131 -10.53 -4.60 3.27
CA ASP A 131 -11.46 -5.32 4.14
C ASP A 131 -10.70 -6.08 5.24
N SER A 132 -10.73 -5.56 6.46
CA SER A 132 -10.10 -6.15 7.65
C SER A 132 -10.74 -7.45 8.11
N LYS A 133 -11.95 -7.78 7.65
CA LYS A 133 -12.68 -9.01 8.00
C LYS A 133 -12.41 -10.16 7.04
N ASN A 134 -11.68 -9.92 5.96
CA ASN A 134 -11.40 -10.94 4.96
C ASN A 134 -10.46 -12.03 5.52
N LEU A 135 -10.90 -13.29 5.49
CA LEU A 135 -10.14 -14.44 6.04
C LEU A 135 -8.85 -14.74 5.26
N SER A 136 -8.73 -14.25 4.02
CA SER A 136 -7.58 -14.51 3.14
C SER A 136 -6.44 -13.47 3.27
N ARG A 137 -6.50 -12.57 4.26
CA ARG A 137 -5.49 -11.49 4.44
C ARG A 137 -4.07 -12.01 4.63
N GLY A 138 -3.89 -13.05 5.45
CA GLY A 138 -2.57 -13.64 5.70
C GLY A 138 -1.94 -14.33 4.48
N VAL A 139 -2.75 -14.66 3.47
CA VAL A 139 -2.29 -15.32 2.24
C VAL A 139 -1.86 -14.29 1.18
N PHE A 140 -2.20 -13.00 1.36
CA PHE A 140 -1.84 -11.94 0.41
C PHE A 140 -0.33 -11.81 0.22
N GLY A 141 0.42 -11.64 1.31
CA GLY A 141 1.89 -11.57 1.26
C GLY A 141 2.54 -12.88 0.80
N ALA A 142 1.91 -14.04 1.06
CA ALA A 142 2.38 -15.32 0.54
C ALA A 142 2.21 -15.41 -0.99
N ARG A 143 1.10 -14.92 -1.53
CA ARG A 143 0.83 -14.91 -2.99
C ARG A 143 1.82 -14.01 -3.75
N ALA A 144 2.21 -12.88 -3.19
CA ALA A 144 3.21 -12.01 -3.80
C ALA A 144 4.60 -12.64 -3.93
N LYS A 145 4.96 -13.53 -3.00
CA LYS A 145 6.25 -14.23 -3.03
C LYS A 145 6.28 -15.36 -4.06
N ILE A 146 5.14 -15.97 -4.37
CA ILE A 146 5.04 -17.18 -5.21
C ILE A 146 4.79 -16.83 -6.69
N SER A 147 4.14 -15.70 -7.00
CA SER A 147 3.90 -15.29 -8.40
C SER A 147 3.94 -13.76 -8.59
N PRO A 148 5.15 -13.16 -8.60
CA PRO A 148 5.33 -11.71 -8.77
C PRO A 148 4.74 -11.18 -10.09
N SER A 149 4.78 -12.00 -11.15
CA SER A 149 4.36 -11.65 -12.52
C SER A 149 2.85 -11.71 -12.76
N ASN A 150 2.07 -12.45 -11.95
CA ASN A 150 0.61 -12.59 -12.11
C ASN A 150 -0.21 -11.59 -11.27
N PHE A 151 0.47 -10.69 -10.56
CA PHE A 151 -0.15 -9.72 -9.66
C PHE A 151 -0.12 -8.27 -10.15
N GLY A 152 0.60 -8.01 -11.25
CA GLY A 152 0.38 -6.82 -12.05
C GLY A 152 -1.05 -6.80 -12.61
N TYR A 153 -1.48 -5.63 -13.04
CA TYR A 153 -2.79 -5.37 -13.65
C TYR A 153 -2.82 -5.73 -15.16
N VAL A 154 -2.10 -6.80 -15.53
CA VAL A 154 -2.14 -7.39 -16.88
C VAL A 154 -3.45 -8.14 -17.08
#